data_AF-A0A6M1LBG6-F1
#
_entry.id   AF-A0A6M1LBG6-F1
#
_cell.length_a   1.000
_cell.length_b   1.000
_cell.length_c   1.000
_cell.angle_alpha   90.00
_cell.angle_beta   90.00
_cell.angle_gamma   90.00
#
_symmetry.space_group_name_H-M   'P 1'
#
loop_
_entity.id
_entity.type
_entity.pdbx_description
1 polymer ?
#
loop_
_entity_poly.entity_id
_entity_poly.type
_entity_poly.pdbx_seq_one_letter_code
_entity_poly.pdbx_strand_id
1 'polypeptide(L)'
;MSTDTTAGQPVRRPVVAAPPAPEHRASAEVSQRREFVRAFVEHAAERPASERVAVRMPTLITVTAAVAVGAVVVGVFWNLIKPMTPEQEAAAKGITVVPSVRPTVVFDAVTGWDCAAAAGRGFDARGRTAQWRTAGTGGWPQDGCKGTAVTLPQPGDEGGRPVTGQSATWWFTPGEQINSCSLSVFVPKTGSELVGAAKYAVTAGTAGTSYASFTIDQQANAGTWFDAGSYPVHQGQIAVSLDASAASGTSRARVAFGQVRVHCVS
;
A
#
# COMPACT_ATOMS: atom_id res chain seq x y z
N MET A 1 -70.19 12.64 -36.07
CA MET A 1 -69.29 12.95 -34.94
C MET A 1 -69.65 11.98 -33.83
N SER A 2 -68.99 10.82 -33.82
CA SER A 2 -69.22 9.77 -32.82
C SER A 2 -67.88 9.47 -32.17
N THR A 3 -67.86 9.64 -30.85
CA THR A 3 -66.71 9.44 -29.96
C THR A 3 -66.57 7.95 -29.64
N ASP A 4 -65.42 7.37 -29.91
CA ASP A 4 -65.05 6.04 -29.42
C ASP A 4 -63.87 6.20 -28.44
N THR A 5 -64.13 5.85 -27.18
CA THR A 5 -63.19 5.96 -26.05
C THR A 5 -62.64 4.57 -25.75
N THR A 6 -61.42 4.30 -26.20
CA THR A 6 -60.71 3.06 -25.87
C THR A 6 -60.05 3.18 -24.49
N ALA A 7 -60.55 2.43 -23.51
CA ALA A 7 -59.96 2.26 -22.19
C ALA A 7 -58.75 1.31 -22.25
N GLY A 8 -57.56 1.82 -21.90
CA GLY A 8 -56.34 1.02 -21.77
C GLY A 8 -56.27 0.28 -20.43
N GLN A 9 -56.05 -1.04 -20.48
CA GLN A 9 -55.79 -1.89 -19.32
C GLN A 9 -54.44 -1.54 -18.63
N PRO A 10 -54.37 -1.58 -17.28
CA PRO A 10 -53.11 -1.41 -16.57
C PRO A 10 -52.25 -2.69 -16.63
N VAL A 11 -51.06 -2.55 -17.22
CA VAL A 11 -50.01 -3.59 -17.22
C VAL A 11 -49.46 -3.74 -15.80
N ARG A 12 -49.74 -4.87 -15.15
CA ARG A 12 -49.09 -5.26 -13.89
C ARG A 12 -47.60 -5.52 -14.13
N ARG A 13 -46.74 -4.69 -13.54
CA ARG A 13 -45.30 -4.94 -13.45
C ARG A 13 -45.01 -6.10 -12.49
N PRO A 14 -44.09 -7.03 -12.81
CA PRO A 14 -43.64 -8.03 -11.87
C PRO A 14 -42.82 -7.37 -10.75
N VAL A 15 -43.13 -7.74 -9.50
CA VAL A 15 -42.37 -7.37 -8.31
C VAL A 15 -41.06 -8.16 -8.34
N VAL A 16 -39.96 -7.47 -8.63
CA VAL A 16 -38.61 -8.02 -8.46
C VAL A 16 -38.32 -8.04 -6.96
N ALA A 17 -38.17 -9.24 -6.39
CA ALA A 17 -37.79 -9.42 -4.99
C ALA A 17 -36.43 -8.76 -4.73
N ALA A 18 -36.38 -7.94 -3.68
CA ALA A 18 -35.15 -7.29 -3.23
C ALA A 18 -34.09 -8.34 -2.83
N PRO A 19 -32.80 -8.14 -3.15
CA PRO A 19 -31.74 -9.03 -2.69
C PRO A 19 -31.61 -8.96 -1.15
N PRO A 20 -31.35 -10.09 -0.46
CA PRO A 20 -31.22 -10.11 0.99
C PRO A 20 -30.01 -9.29 1.46
N ALA A 21 -30.19 -8.65 2.62
CA ALA A 21 -29.23 -7.75 3.26
C ALA A 21 -27.83 -8.39 3.46
N PRO A 22 -26.74 -7.58 3.38
CA PRO A 22 -25.35 -8.07 3.40
C PRO A 22 -24.93 -8.76 4.70
N GLU A 23 -25.67 -8.59 5.80
CA GLU A 23 -25.31 -9.15 7.11
C GLU A 23 -25.39 -10.69 7.14
N HIS A 24 -26.27 -11.31 6.33
CA HIS A 24 -26.41 -12.77 6.33
C HIS A 24 -25.27 -13.51 5.59
N ARG A 25 -24.52 -12.85 4.70
CA ARG A 25 -23.40 -13.50 3.99
C ARG A 25 -22.15 -13.66 4.87
N ALA A 26 -21.86 -12.66 5.71
CA ALA A 26 -20.69 -12.70 6.59
C ALA A 26 -20.81 -13.81 7.66
N SER A 27 -22.01 -14.04 8.19
CA SER A 27 -22.23 -15.11 9.18
C SER A 27 -22.09 -16.52 8.60
N ALA A 28 -22.42 -16.71 7.31
CA ALA A 28 -22.30 -18.00 6.65
C ALA A 28 -20.83 -18.42 6.42
N GLU A 29 -19.96 -17.49 6.00
CA GLU A 29 -18.52 -17.77 5.80
C GLU A 29 -17.79 -18.09 7.10
N VAL A 30 -18.16 -17.43 8.21
CA VAL A 30 -17.55 -17.69 9.53
C VAL A 30 -17.94 -19.07 10.08
N SER A 31 -19.19 -19.52 9.86
CA SER A 31 -19.61 -20.87 10.23
C SER A 31 -18.87 -21.94 9.40
N GLN A 32 -18.71 -21.72 8.10
CA GLN A 32 -18.05 -22.68 7.22
C GLN A 32 -16.56 -22.88 7.57
N ARG A 33 -15.86 -21.83 7.99
CA ARG A 33 -14.46 -21.93 8.46
C ARG A 33 -14.32 -22.73 9.75
N ARG A 34 -15.29 -22.66 10.67
CA ARG A 34 -15.25 -23.42 11.94
C ARG A 34 -15.51 -24.91 11.72
N GLU A 35 -16.40 -25.27 10.81
CA GLU A 35 -16.65 -26.68 10.45
C GLU A 35 -15.42 -27.33 9.79
N PHE A 36 -14.71 -26.60 8.92
CA PHE A 36 -13.51 -27.11 8.28
C PHE A 36 -12.38 -27.39 9.28
N VAL A 37 -12.17 -26.48 10.25
CA VAL A 37 -11.16 -26.67 11.31
C VAL A 37 -11.53 -27.85 12.22
N ARG A 38 -12.82 -28.03 12.53
CA ARG A 38 -13.28 -29.18 13.32
C ARG A 38 -13.05 -30.51 12.60
N ALA A 39 -13.37 -30.58 11.30
CA ALA A 39 -13.16 -31.78 10.50
C ALA A 39 -11.65 -32.14 10.39
N PHE A 40 -10.77 -31.14 10.29
CA PHE A 40 -9.33 -31.38 10.22
C PHE A 40 -8.75 -31.89 11.54
N VAL A 41 -9.26 -31.41 12.68
CA VAL A 41 -8.84 -31.87 14.01
C VAL A 41 -9.35 -33.30 14.29
N GLU A 42 -10.56 -33.64 13.84
CA GLU A 42 -11.09 -35.01 13.97
C GLU A 42 -10.35 -36.02 13.08
N HIS A 43 -9.87 -35.64 11.89
CA HIS A 43 -9.06 -36.52 11.04
C HIS A 43 -7.58 -36.64 11.45
N ALA A 44 -7.08 -35.79 12.35
CA ALA A 44 -5.71 -35.90 12.85
C ALA A 44 -5.58 -36.88 14.04
N ALA A 45 -6.69 -37.32 14.64
CA ALA A 45 -6.70 -38.11 15.87
C ALA A 45 -6.61 -39.63 15.66
N GLU A 46 -6.69 -40.14 14.43
CA GLU A 46 -6.64 -41.58 14.15
C GLU A 46 -5.37 -41.95 13.38
N ARG A 47 -4.26 -42.15 14.10
CA ARG A 47 -3.17 -43.02 13.62
C ARG A 47 -3.19 -44.33 14.42
N PRO A 48 -3.37 -45.49 13.76
CA PRO A 48 -3.31 -46.78 14.44
C PRO A 48 -1.89 -47.06 14.94
N ALA A 49 -1.81 -47.70 16.11
CA ALA A 49 -0.59 -48.17 16.74
C ALA A 49 0.10 -49.23 15.86
N SER A 50 1.06 -48.80 15.04
CA SER A 50 1.95 -49.70 14.32
C SER A 50 2.96 -50.33 15.29
N GLU A 51 2.64 -51.56 15.69
CA GLU A 51 3.55 -52.71 15.74
C GLU A 51 5.03 -52.40 16.06
N ARG A 52 5.38 -52.56 17.34
CA ARG A 52 6.76 -52.46 17.83
C ARG A 52 7.58 -53.66 17.34
N VAL A 53 8.23 -53.53 16.18
CA VAL A 53 9.38 -54.36 15.86
C VAL A 53 10.55 -53.89 16.73
N ALA A 54 10.87 -54.66 17.77
CA ALA A 54 12.03 -54.46 18.62
C ALA A 54 13.31 -54.76 17.82
N VAL A 55 13.80 -53.77 17.07
CA VAL A 55 15.11 -53.82 16.42
C VAL A 55 16.18 -53.64 17.49
N ARG A 56 17.08 -54.61 17.60
CA ARG A 56 18.19 -54.61 18.56
C ARG A 56 19.09 -53.38 18.31
N MET A 57 19.27 -52.56 19.35
CA MET A 57 20.07 -51.32 19.40
C MET A 57 21.45 -51.32 18.67
N PRO A 58 22.23 -52.42 18.60
CA PRO A 58 23.55 -52.38 17.96
C PRO A 58 23.53 -52.12 16.45
N THR A 59 22.42 -52.42 15.76
CA THR A 59 22.31 -52.30 14.29
C THR A 59 22.01 -50.87 13.85
N LEU A 60 21.40 -50.07 14.71
CA LEU A 60 21.05 -48.66 14.41
C LEU A 60 22.28 -47.75 14.39
N ILE A 61 23.28 -48.05 15.22
CA ILE A 61 24.52 -47.26 15.32
C ILE A 61 25.39 -47.41 14.05
N THR A 62 25.47 -48.61 13.47
CA THR A 62 26.29 -48.88 12.28
C THR A 62 25.69 -48.29 11.00
N VAL A 63 24.36 -48.35 10.83
CA VAL A 63 23.70 -47.80 9.64
C VAL A 63 23.78 -46.26 9.62
N THR A 64 23.68 -45.61 10.78
CA THR A 64 23.74 -44.13 10.86
C THR A 64 25.14 -43.59 10.58
N ALA A 65 26.19 -44.30 11.01
CA ALA A 65 27.58 -43.91 10.75
C ALA A 65 27.95 -44.04 9.25
N ALA A 66 27.46 -45.07 8.55
CA ALA A 66 27.73 -45.25 7.13
C ALA A 66 27.08 -44.15 6.24
N VAL A 67 25.87 -43.70 6.59
CA VAL A 67 25.17 -42.63 5.86
C VAL A 67 25.84 -41.27 6.05
N ALA A 68 26.35 -40.98 7.26
CA ALA A 68 27.04 -39.71 7.54
C ALA A 68 28.35 -39.57 6.75
N VAL A 69 29.13 -40.65 6.59
CA VAL A 69 30.37 -40.61 5.79
C VAL A 69 30.08 -40.49 4.29
N GLY A 70 29.04 -41.15 3.78
CA GLY A 70 28.62 -41.04 2.38
C GLY A 70 28.19 -39.62 1.98
N ALA A 71 27.45 -38.92 2.84
CA ALA A 71 26.99 -37.55 2.58
C ALA A 71 28.14 -36.53 2.53
N VAL A 72 29.20 -36.72 3.33
CA VAL A 72 30.38 -35.84 3.33
C VAL A 72 31.18 -36.00 2.03
N VAL A 73 31.36 -37.23 1.52
CA VAL A 73 32.11 -37.47 0.28
C VAL A 73 31.37 -36.90 -0.93
N VAL A 74 30.05 -37.06 -1.02
CA VAL A 74 29.25 -36.49 -2.11
C VAL A 74 29.19 -34.96 -2.03
N GLY A 75 29.06 -34.39 -0.83
CA GLY A 75 29.06 -32.94 -0.62
C GLY A 75 30.39 -32.27 -0.99
N VAL A 76 31.53 -32.91 -0.69
CA VAL A 76 32.85 -32.39 -1.07
C VAL A 76 33.07 -32.50 -2.59
N PHE A 77 32.61 -33.58 -3.23
CA PHE A 77 32.76 -33.74 -4.68
C PHE A 77 31.88 -32.76 -5.49
N TRP A 78 30.67 -32.42 -5.01
CA TRP A 78 29.83 -31.40 -5.63
C TRP A 78 30.34 -29.96 -5.43
N ASN A 79 31.09 -29.69 -4.36
CA ASN A 79 31.71 -28.37 -4.13
C ASN A 79 32.98 -28.15 -4.98
N LEU A 80 33.56 -29.22 -5.54
CA LEU A 80 34.73 -29.18 -6.43
C LEU A 80 34.37 -28.98 -7.91
N ILE A 81 33.12 -29.26 -8.31
CA ILE A 81 32.61 -28.99 -9.67
C ILE A 81 31.65 -27.80 -9.59
N LYS A 82 32.19 -26.61 -9.28
CA LYS A 82 31.41 -25.39 -9.50
C LYS A 82 31.38 -25.16 -11.02
N PRO A 83 30.20 -25.23 -11.69
CA PRO A 83 30.12 -24.79 -13.07
C PRO A 83 30.59 -23.34 -13.12
N MET A 84 31.55 -23.05 -13.99
CA MET A 84 32.00 -21.68 -14.20
C MET A 84 30.80 -20.85 -14.63
N THR A 85 30.63 -19.68 -14.01
CA THR A 85 29.62 -18.75 -14.48
C THR A 85 29.93 -18.39 -15.95
N PRO A 86 28.91 -18.09 -16.78
CA PRO A 86 29.13 -17.68 -18.17
C PRO A 86 30.12 -16.52 -18.32
N GLU A 87 30.22 -15.67 -17.29
CA GLU A 87 31.17 -14.55 -17.19
C GLU A 87 32.62 -15.03 -17.01
N GLN A 88 32.85 -16.07 -16.20
CA GLN A 88 34.17 -16.69 -16.02
C GLN A 88 34.62 -17.46 -17.27
N GLU A 89 33.70 -18.11 -17.97
CA GLU A 89 33.99 -18.79 -19.24
C GLU A 89 34.37 -17.79 -20.34
N ALA A 90 33.69 -16.64 -20.40
CA ALA A 90 34.03 -15.58 -21.35
C ALA A 90 35.37 -14.90 -21.02
N ALA A 91 35.66 -14.68 -19.72
CA ALA A 91 36.98 -14.20 -19.27
C ALA A 91 38.10 -15.19 -19.60
N ALA A 92 37.88 -16.49 -19.46
CA ALA A 92 38.85 -17.54 -19.83
C ALA A 92 39.10 -17.60 -21.35
N LYS A 93 38.14 -17.17 -22.18
CA LYS A 93 38.26 -17.07 -23.64
C LYS A 93 38.87 -15.74 -24.11
N GLY A 94 39.34 -14.88 -23.20
CA GLY A 94 39.90 -13.58 -23.54
C GLY A 94 38.87 -12.60 -24.12
N ILE A 95 37.58 -12.89 -23.94
CA ILE A 95 36.49 -12.02 -24.37
C ILE A 95 36.21 -11.07 -23.22
N THR A 96 36.54 -9.79 -23.39
CA THR A 96 36.13 -8.75 -22.46
C THR A 96 34.61 -8.62 -22.53
N VAL A 97 33.88 -9.28 -21.63
CA VAL A 97 32.45 -9.01 -21.43
C VAL A 97 32.36 -7.66 -20.73
N VAL A 98 32.07 -6.62 -21.49
CA VAL A 98 31.67 -5.34 -20.92
C VAL A 98 30.35 -5.60 -20.18
N PRO A 99 30.27 -5.41 -18.85
CA PRO A 99 29.02 -5.60 -18.14
C PRO A 99 27.96 -4.70 -18.77
N SER A 100 26.89 -5.32 -19.29
CA SER A 100 25.75 -4.60 -19.82
C SER A 100 24.99 -4.00 -18.63
N VAL A 101 25.35 -2.77 -18.27
CA VAL A 101 24.59 -1.99 -17.28
C VAL A 101 23.26 -1.65 -17.94
N ARG A 102 22.18 -2.30 -17.48
CA ARG A 102 20.83 -1.93 -17.91
C ARG A 102 20.58 -0.48 -17.48
N PRO A 103 20.10 0.40 -18.38
CA PRO A 103 19.83 1.79 -18.02
C PRO A 103 18.81 1.84 -16.88
N THR A 104 19.14 2.54 -15.80
CA THR A 104 18.23 2.80 -14.69
C THR A 104 17.16 3.77 -15.15
N VAL A 105 15.89 3.39 -15.04
CA VAL A 105 14.77 4.29 -15.29
C VAL A 105 14.54 5.10 -14.02
N VAL A 106 14.50 6.43 -14.16
CA VAL A 106 14.28 7.36 -13.05
C VAL A 106 12.97 8.10 -13.27
N PHE A 107 12.17 8.21 -12.20
CA PHE A 107 10.97 9.04 -12.18
C PHE A 107 11.01 10.00 -10.99
N ASP A 108 11.03 11.29 -11.28
CA ASP A 108 11.03 12.38 -10.30
C ASP A 108 9.80 13.25 -10.52
N ALA A 109 9.03 13.47 -9.45
CA ALA A 109 7.80 14.23 -9.55
C ALA A 109 7.42 14.91 -8.24
N VAL A 110 6.87 16.11 -8.37
CA VAL A 110 6.18 16.83 -7.29
C VAL A 110 4.76 17.13 -7.72
N THR A 111 3.80 16.91 -6.82
CA THR A 111 2.39 17.24 -7.03
C THR A 111 1.75 17.68 -5.72
N GLY A 112 0.57 18.27 -5.79
CA GLY A 112 -0.16 18.76 -4.62
C GLY A 112 -1.05 19.94 -4.95
N TRP A 113 -1.51 20.59 -3.90
CA TRP A 113 -2.36 21.78 -4.03
C TRP A 113 -1.67 22.85 -4.89
N ASP A 114 -2.40 23.36 -5.89
CA ASP A 114 -1.94 24.35 -6.90
C ASP A 114 -0.63 24.00 -7.63
N CYS A 115 -0.32 22.71 -7.79
CA CYS A 115 0.70 22.27 -8.73
C CYS A 115 0.12 22.12 -10.15
N ALA A 116 0.96 22.34 -11.15
CA ALA A 116 0.59 22.12 -12.55
C ALA A 116 0.19 20.66 -12.81
N ALA A 117 -0.90 20.47 -13.56
CA ALA A 117 -1.38 19.15 -13.94
C ALA A 117 -0.38 18.45 -14.89
N ALA A 118 -0.25 17.14 -14.74
CA ALA A 118 0.55 16.29 -15.63
C ALA A 118 -0.04 14.87 -15.69
N ALA A 119 0.21 14.14 -16.77
CA ALA A 119 -0.38 12.81 -16.96
C ALA A 119 0.09 11.76 -15.93
N GLY A 120 1.33 11.90 -15.44
CA GLY A 120 1.97 10.91 -14.56
C GLY A 120 1.86 11.17 -13.06
N ARG A 121 1.16 12.24 -12.66
CA ARG A 121 1.01 12.64 -11.25
C ARG A 121 -0.22 13.50 -11.05
N GLY A 122 -0.77 13.51 -9.85
CA GLY A 122 -1.89 14.40 -9.55
C GLY A 122 -2.24 14.45 -8.08
N PHE A 123 -3.29 15.21 -7.82
CA PHE A 123 -3.73 15.55 -6.48
C PHE A 123 -5.26 15.67 -6.46
N ASP A 124 -5.89 15.13 -5.42
CA ASP A 124 -7.32 15.24 -5.14
C ASP A 124 -7.52 15.63 -3.67
N ALA A 125 -8.52 16.46 -3.40
CA ALA A 125 -8.90 16.82 -2.03
C ALA A 125 -10.41 16.71 -1.87
N ARG A 126 -10.84 16.06 -0.79
CA ARG A 126 -12.26 15.78 -0.53
C ARG A 126 -12.70 16.37 0.79
N GLY A 127 -14.00 16.62 0.91
CA GLY A 127 -14.61 17.14 2.13
C GLY A 127 -14.32 18.61 2.40
N ARG A 128 -14.05 19.42 1.37
CA ARG A 128 -13.79 20.86 1.54
C ARG A 128 -14.98 21.57 2.20
N THR A 129 -14.72 22.26 3.31
CA THR A 129 -15.71 23.09 4.02
C THR A 129 -15.34 24.58 3.95
N ALA A 130 -16.23 25.46 4.41
CA ALA A 130 -15.95 26.89 4.55
C ALA A 130 -14.82 27.20 5.56
N GLN A 131 -14.47 26.24 6.42
CA GLN A 131 -13.38 26.38 7.38
C GLN A 131 -12.00 26.08 6.79
N TRP A 132 -11.94 25.57 5.55
CA TRP A 132 -10.68 25.40 4.85
C TRP A 132 -10.11 26.77 4.49
N ARG A 133 -8.82 26.96 4.77
CA ARG A 133 -8.10 28.18 4.47
C ARG A 133 -6.98 27.87 3.50
N THR A 134 -6.97 28.57 2.38
CA THR A 134 -5.84 28.58 1.46
C THR A 134 -4.99 29.80 1.79
N ALA A 135 -3.72 29.57 2.14
CA ALA A 135 -2.72 30.62 2.26
C ALA A 135 -1.98 30.76 0.93
N GLY A 136 -1.78 32.00 0.49
CA GLY A 136 -1.04 32.29 -0.75
C GLY A 136 0.47 31.98 -0.67
N THR A 137 0.97 31.69 0.53
CA THR A 137 2.36 31.34 0.80
C THR A 137 2.42 30.22 1.85
N GLY A 138 3.61 29.66 2.04
CA GLY A 138 3.88 28.63 3.05
C GLY A 138 3.93 27.20 2.52
N GLY A 139 3.53 26.98 1.26
CA GLY A 139 3.75 25.75 0.50
C GLY A 139 5.06 25.79 -0.31
N TRP A 140 5.30 24.75 -1.09
CA TRP A 140 6.46 24.62 -1.98
C TRP A 140 6.24 25.36 -3.32
N PRO A 141 7.07 26.37 -3.65
CA PRO A 141 6.88 27.21 -4.85
C PRO A 141 7.68 26.74 -6.08
N GLN A 142 8.27 25.56 -6.05
CA GLN A 142 9.07 25.02 -7.15
C GLN A 142 8.37 23.82 -7.82
N ASP A 143 9.01 23.24 -8.84
CA ASP A 143 8.53 22.03 -9.54
C ASP A 143 7.13 22.17 -10.16
N GLY A 144 6.79 23.40 -10.56
CA GLY A 144 5.49 23.73 -11.15
C GLY A 144 4.38 23.99 -10.13
N CYS A 145 4.71 24.17 -8.85
CA CYS A 145 3.79 24.50 -7.78
C CYS A 145 3.83 25.99 -7.42
N LYS A 146 2.69 26.56 -6.99
CA LYS A 146 2.57 28.00 -6.70
C LYS A 146 3.00 28.43 -5.29
N GLY A 147 3.40 27.50 -4.42
CA GLY A 147 3.78 27.84 -3.04
C GLY A 147 2.62 28.09 -2.09
N THR A 148 1.39 27.75 -2.51
CA THR A 148 0.19 27.85 -1.68
C THR A 148 0.09 26.67 -0.71
N ALA A 149 -0.53 26.92 0.43
CA ALA A 149 -0.80 25.93 1.46
C ALA A 149 -2.28 25.87 1.80
N VAL A 150 -2.78 24.70 2.19
CA VAL A 150 -4.13 24.57 2.73
C VAL A 150 -4.06 24.14 4.18
N THR A 151 -4.93 24.75 5.00
CA THR A 151 -5.17 24.31 6.37
C THR A 151 -6.66 24.11 6.60
N LEU A 152 -6.99 23.09 7.37
CA LEU A 152 -8.35 22.77 7.79
C LEU A 152 -8.36 22.60 9.33
N PRO A 153 -9.52 22.76 9.99
CA PRO A 153 -9.60 22.58 11.44
C PRO A 153 -9.26 21.14 11.83
N GLN A 154 -8.70 20.96 13.02
CA GLN A 154 -8.56 19.63 13.62
C GLN A 154 -9.96 19.01 13.87
N PRO A 155 -10.06 17.66 13.84
CA PRO A 155 -11.29 16.97 14.23
C PRO A 155 -11.85 17.40 15.58
N GLY A 156 -13.15 17.73 15.61
CA GLY A 156 -13.86 18.18 16.81
C GLY A 156 -14.00 19.71 16.93
N ASP A 157 -13.20 20.49 16.19
CA ASP A 157 -13.21 21.95 16.30
C ASP A 157 -14.25 22.64 15.39
N GLU A 158 -14.95 21.91 14.51
CA GLU A 158 -16.07 22.43 13.73
C GLU A 158 -17.36 22.56 14.58
N GLY A 159 -17.31 23.39 15.62
CA GLY A 159 -18.46 23.68 16.48
C GLY A 159 -19.08 22.43 17.13
N GLY A 160 -18.24 21.45 17.47
CA GLY A 160 -18.65 20.19 18.10
C GLY A 160 -19.07 19.09 17.14
N ARG A 161 -18.96 19.28 15.81
CA ARG A 161 -19.21 18.21 14.84
C ARG A 161 -17.93 17.42 14.51
N PRO A 162 -17.99 16.07 14.45
CA PRO A 162 -16.88 15.26 13.97
C PRO A 162 -16.51 15.64 12.54
N VAL A 163 -15.22 15.91 12.31
CA VAL A 163 -14.69 16.13 10.97
C VAL A 163 -14.48 14.77 10.33
N THR A 164 -15.44 14.32 9.52
CA THR A 164 -15.34 13.06 8.77
C THR A 164 -15.29 13.33 7.26
N GLY A 165 -14.59 12.46 6.52
CA GLY A 165 -14.54 12.52 5.05
C GLY A 165 -13.67 13.65 4.47
N GLN A 166 -12.83 14.31 5.29
CA GLN A 166 -11.85 15.27 4.82
C GLN A 166 -10.52 14.58 4.55
N SER A 167 -10.08 14.58 3.29
CA SER A 167 -8.84 13.91 2.88
C SER A 167 -8.13 14.65 1.77
N ALA A 168 -6.84 14.36 1.64
CA ALA A 168 -6.01 14.82 0.55
C ALA A 168 -5.20 13.62 0.02
N THR A 169 -5.21 13.42 -1.29
CA THR A 169 -4.58 12.26 -1.93
C THR A 169 -3.67 12.74 -3.06
N TRP A 170 -2.40 12.33 -3.00
CA TRP A 170 -1.40 12.54 -4.04
C TRP A 170 -1.13 11.21 -4.73
N TRP A 171 -1.03 11.21 -6.05
CA TRP A 171 -0.78 9.99 -6.81
C TRP A 171 0.29 10.20 -7.87
N PHE A 172 0.99 9.10 -8.18
CA PHE A 172 2.08 9.05 -9.14
C PHE A 172 2.00 7.73 -9.93
N THR A 173 2.35 7.81 -11.22
CA THR A 173 2.42 6.65 -12.11
C THR A 173 3.82 6.54 -12.74
N PRO A 174 4.83 6.12 -11.97
CA PRO A 174 6.21 5.98 -12.46
C PRO A 174 6.36 4.94 -13.59
N GLY A 175 5.40 4.03 -13.75
CA GLY A 175 5.41 2.99 -14.78
C GLY A 175 5.91 1.64 -14.27
N GLU A 176 5.72 0.59 -15.08
CA GLU A 176 5.90 -0.81 -14.65
C GLU A 176 7.35 -1.25 -14.42
N GLN A 177 8.32 -0.50 -14.93
CA GLN A 177 9.75 -0.81 -14.77
C GLN A 177 10.32 -0.33 -13.43
N ILE A 178 9.57 0.49 -12.68
CA ILE A 178 10.00 1.06 -11.41
C ILE A 178 9.39 0.24 -10.27
N ASN A 179 10.24 -0.19 -9.34
CA ASN A 179 9.85 -1.06 -8.22
C ASN A 179 9.71 -0.32 -6.88
N SER A 180 10.32 0.86 -6.73
CA SER A 180 10.39 1.57 -5.45
C SER A 180 10.50 3.08 -5.65
N CYS A 181 9.89 3.83 -4.73
CA CYS A 181 9.96 5.29 -4.67
C CYS A 181 10.31 5.74 -3.25
N SER A 182 11.31 6.62 -3.12
CA SER A 182 11.48 7.45 -1.92
C SER A 182 10.43 8.55 -1.93
N LEU A 183 9.74 8.70 -0.81
CA LEU A 183 8.60 9.61 -0.63
C LEU A 183 8.96 10.73 0.35
N SER A 184 8.64 11.96 -0.02
CA SER A 184 8.75 13.11 0.89
C SER A 184 7.49 13.97 0.87
N VAL A 185 7.11 14.49 2.04
CA VAL A 185 5.94 15.34 2.20
C VAL A 185 6.39 16.73 2.64
N PHE A 186 6.03 17.77 1.90
CA PHE A 186 6.28 19.13 2.32
C PHE A 186 5.22 19.53 3.35
N VAL A 187 5.68 19.85 4.56
CA VAL A 187 4.81 20.33 5.64
C VAL A 187 4.70 21.83 5.53
N PRO A 188 3.53 22.41 5.23
CA PRO A 188 3.46 23.85 5.02
C PRO A 188 3.76 24.67 6.27
N LYS A 189 4.47 25.78 6.12
CA LYS A 189 4.63 26.77 7.19
C LYS A 189 3.58 27.85 7.05
N THR A 190 2.60 27.86 7.95
CA THR A 190 1.50 28.83 7.94
C THR A 190 1.52 29.69 9.20
N GLY A 191 0.70 30.74 9.24
CA GLY A 191 0.51 31.53 10.46
C GLY A 191 -0.38 30.88 11.52
N SER A 192 -0.84 29.64 11.29
CA SER A 192 -1.68 28.89 12.24
C SER A 192 -0.84 27.90 13.04
N GLU A 193 -1.29 27.60 14.26
CA GLU A 193 -0.80 26.44 15.02
C GLU A 193 -1.15 25.17 14.25
N LEU A 194 -0.17 24.28 14.08
CA LEU A 194 -0.34 23.02 13.35
C LEU A 194 -0.50 21.85 14.32
N VAL A 195 -1.13 20.77 13.84
CA VAL A 195 -1.28 19.53 14.62
C VAL A 195 0.09 18.89 14.91
N GLY A 196 0.22 18.29 16.09
CA GLY A 196 1.40 17.53 16.48
C GLY A 196 1.45 16.12 15.87
N ALA A 197 0.34 15.63 15.32
CA ALA A 197 0.32 14.38 14.57
C ALA A 197 -0.73 14.41 13.46
N ALA A 198 -0.28 14.14 12.23
CA ALA A 198 -1.13 13.89 11.07
C ALA A 198 -0.79 12.54 10.45
N LYS A 199 -1.81 11.69 10.25
CA LYS A 199 -1.63 10.32 9.77
C LYS A 199 -1.76 10.24 8.25
N TYR A 200 -0.78 9.60 7.63
CA TYR A 200 -0.73 9.32 6.21
C TYR A 200 -0.75 7.82 5.95
N ALA A 201 -1.36 7.43 4.83
CA ALA A 201 -1.40 6.07 4.33
C ALA A 201 -0.76 6.01 2.94
N VAL A 202 0.02 4.97 2.68
CA VAL A 202 0.56 4.67 1.35
C VAL A 202 -0.25 3.53 0.75
N THR A 203 -0.70 3.74 -0.48
CA THR A 203 -1.73 2.92 -1.16
C THR A 203 -1.26 2.52 -2.56
N ALA A 204 -1.72 1.35 -3.02
CA ALA A 204 -1.46 0.85 -4.36
C ALA A 204 -2.32 1.60 -5.41
N GLY A 205 -1.95 2.85 -5.71
CA GLY A 205 -2.77 3.76 -6.51
C GLY A 205 -3.93 4.36 -5.71
N THR A 206 -4.70 5.28 -6.33
CA THR A 206 -5.71 6.10 -5.63
C THR A 206 -6.91 5.32 -5.08
N ALA A 207 -7.20 4.15 -5.64
CA ALA A 207 -8.29 3.27 -5.23
C ALA A 207 -7.79 1.95 -4.61
N GLY A 208 -6.48 1.83 -4.39
CA GLY A 208 -5.87 0.59 -3.88
C GLY A 208 -5.91 0.47 -2.36
N THR A 209 -5.59 -0.73 -1.89
CA THR A 209 -5.44 -1.00 -0.46
C THR A 209 -4.21 -0.28 0.10
N SER A 210 -4.36 0.26 1.31
CA SER A 210 -3.23 0.78 2.08
C SER A 210 -2.31 -0.37 2.51
N TYR A 211 -1.02 -0.24 2.25
CA TYR A 211 -0.01 -1.25 2.64
C TYR A 211 1.04 -0.70 3.62
N ALA A 212 1.10 0.62 3.81
CA ALA A 212 1.92 1.25 4.83
C ALA A 212 1.27 2.52 5.37
N SER A 213 1.76 3.03 6.49
CA SER A 213 1.33 4.30 7.07
C SER A 213 2.46 4.96 7.84
N PHE A 214 2.44 6.27 7.91
CA PHE A 214 3.36 7.06 8.72
C PHE A 214 2.64 8.25 9.34
N THR A 215 3.24 8.84 10.37
CA THR A 215 2.71 10.02 11.05
C THR A 215 3.73 11.14 10.96
N ILE A 216 3.25 12.35 10.67
CA ILE A 216 4.07 13.56 10.66
C ILE A 216 3.66 14.44 11.82
N ASP A 217 4.64 14.87 12.61
CA ASP A 217 4.50 16.03 13.49
C ASP A 217 4.59 17.30 12.66
N GLN A 218 3.43 17.90 12.34
CA GLN A 218 3.39 19.05 11.44
C GLN A 218 3.92 20.31 12.12
N GLN A 219 3.79 20.41 13.44
CA GLN A 219 4.33 21.51 14.21
C GLN A 219 5.86 21.49 14.18
N ALA A 220 6.48 20.33 14.42
CA ALA A 220 7.94 20.19 14.43
C ALA A 220 8.58 20.31 13.02
N ASN A 221 7.83 20.00 11.96
CA ASN A 221 8.35 19.96 10.58
C ASN A 221 7.87 21.14 9.72
N ALA A 222 7.26 22.17 10.30
CA ALA A 222 6.69 23.29 9.53
C ALA A 222 7.72 23.96 8.60
N GLY A 223 7.45 23.94 7.29
CA GLY A 223 8.27 24.53 6.24
C GLY A 223 9.37 23.63 5.71
N THR A 224 9.41 22.35 6.08
CA THR A 224 10.42 21.40 5.63
C THR A 224 9.82 20.25 4.82
N TRP A 225 10.68 19.57 4.07
CA TRP A 225 10.37 18.26 3.52
C TRP A 225 10.60 17.20 4.58
N PHE A 226 9.54 16.53 4.99
CA PHE A 226 9.62 15.34 5.83
C PHE A 226 9.90 14.12 4.94
N ASP A 227 10.99 13.42 5.23
CA ASP A 227 11.32 12.15 4.57
C ASP A 227 10.46 11.03 5.17
N ALA A 228 9.54 10.49 4.37
CA ALA A 228 8.66 9.42 4.78
C ALA A 228 9.29 8.03 4.53
N GLY A 229 10.42 7.95 3.85
CA GLY A 229 11.11 6.71 3.52
C GLY A 229 10.78 6.17 2.12
N SER A 230 11.23 4.94 1.85
CA SER A 230 11.07 4.27 0.55
C SER A 230 9.98 3.20 0.58
N TYR A 231 9.14 3.20 -0.45
CA TYR A 231 7.96 2.33 -0.55
C TYR A 231 7.93 1.61 -1.90
N PRO A 232 7.51 0.34 -1.94
CA PRO A 232 7.34 -0.38 -3.20
C PRO A 232 6.25 0.26 -4.06
N VAL A 233 6.44 0.21 -5.38
CA VAL A 233 5.46 0.60 -6.38
C VAL A 233 4.64 -0.63 -6.77
N HIS A 234 3.32 -0.48 -6.85
CA HIS A 234 2.40 -1.57 -7.20
C HIS A 234 1.70 -1.26 -8.52
N GLN A 235 1.81 -2.17 -9.49
CA GLN A 235 1.20 -2.02 -10.82
C GLN A 235 1.57 -0.69 -11.50
N GLY A 236 2.82 -0.24 -11.31
CA GLY A 236 3.31 1.03 -11.84
C GLY A 236 2.73 2.29 -11.20
N GLN A 237 2.07 2.16 -10.03
CA GLN A 237 1.42 3.24 -9.31
C GLN A 237 1.78 3.28 -7.83
N ILE A 238 1.75 4.48 -7.26
CA ILE A 238 1.84 4.72 -5.82
C ILE A 238 1.01 5.96 -5.49
N ALA A 239 0.27 5.91 -4.37
CA ALA A 239 -0.47 7.06 -3.89
C ALA A 239 -0.33 7.20 -2.37
N VAL A 240 -0.46 8.44 -1.92
CA VAL A 240 -0.36 8.83 -0.52
C VAL A 240 -1.63 9.56 -0.15
N SER A 241 -2.24 9.19 0.97
CA SER A 241 -3.46 9.79 1.46
C SER A 241 -3.27 10.32 2.87
N LEU A 242 -3.63 11.58 3.08
CA LEU A 242 -3.85 12.16 4.39
C LEU A 242 -5.31 11.98 4.78
N ASP A 243 -5.56 11.39 5.94
CA ASP A 243 -6.87 11.39 6.59
C ASP A 243 -6.87 12.42 7.71
N ALA A 244 -7.57 13.54 7.49
CA ALA A 244 -7.62 14.60 8.48
C ALA A 244 -8.37 14.20 9.75
N SER A 245 -9.28 13.21 9.68
CA SER A 245 -10.05 12.74 10.83
C SER A 245 -9.19 12.04 11.89
N ALA A 246 -8.00 11.58 11.49
CA ALA A 246 -7.03 10.91 12.35
C ALA A 246 -5.95 11.84 12.93
N ALA A 247 -6.05 13.16 12.71
CA ALA A 247 -5.08 14.12 13.22
C ALA A 247 -5.32 14.48 14.70
N SER A 248 -4.26 14.81 15.43
CA SER A 248 -4.33 15.20 16.84
C SER A 248 -3.39 16.36 17.21
N GLY A 249 -3.85 17.17 18.15
CA GLY A 249 -3.26 18.44 18.54
C GLY A 249 -4.19 19.21 19.49
N THR A 250 -3.90 20.50 19.70
CA THR A 250 -4.76 21.39 20.51
C THR A 250 -6.06 21.72 19.76
N SER A 251 -7.09 22.19 20.46
CA SER A 251 -8.38 22.59 19.84
C SER A 251 -8.33 23.83 18.95
N ARG A 252 -7.14 24.43 18.77
CA ARG A 252 -6.91 25.51 17.81
C ARG A 252 -5.95 25.10 16.71
N ALA A 253 -5.34 23.93 16.84
CA ALA A 253 -4.42 23.38 15.87
C ALA A 253 -5.16 23.09 14.56
N ARG A 254 -4.42 23.18 13.47
CA ARG A 254 -4.94 22.94 12.13
C ARG A 254 -4.13 21.86 11.46
N VAL A 255 -4.82 21.02 10.69
CA VAL A 255 -4.16 20.09 9.78
C VAL A 255 -3.77 20.87 8.54
N ALA A 256 -2.49 20.88 8.21
CA ALA A 256 -1.96 21.45 6.98
C ALA A 256 -1.64 20.35 5.98
N PHE A 257 -1.81 20.65 4.69
CA PHE A 257 -1.27 19.82 3.64
C PHE A 257 -0.82 20.68 2.45
N GLY A 258 0.14 20.17 1.71
CA GLY A 258 0.75 20.87 0.58
C GLY A 258 1.19 19.91 -0.50
N GLN A 259 2.49 19.90 -0.76
CA GLN A 259 3.09 19.18 -1.88
C GLN A 259 3.73 17.88 -1.41
N VAL A 260 3.72 16.87 -2.28
CA VAL A 260 4.36 15.58 -2.09
C VAL A 260 5.30 15.33 -3.25
N ARG A 261 6.47 14.80 -2.93
CA ARG A 261 7.53 14.47 -3.88
C ARG A 261 7.79 12.97 -3.86
N VAL A 262 8.06 12.41 -5.03
CA VAL A 262 8.65 11.08 -5.17
C VAL A 262 9.94 11.15 -5.98
N HIS A 263 10.88 10.30 -5.61
CA HIS A 263 12.06 9.96 -6.40
C HIS A 263 12.10 8.43 -6.54
N CYS A 264 11.99 7.93 -7.76
CA CYS A 264 11.84 6.50 -8.02
C CYS A 264 12.89 6.00 -8.99
N VAL A 265 13.32 4.75 -8.79
CA VAL A 265 14.35 4.08 -9.60
C VAL A 265 13.93 2.65 -9.91
N SER A 266 14.37 2.11 -11.06
CA SER A 266 14.19 0.71 -11.48
C SER A 266 15.17 -0.25 -10.81
#